data_AF-A0A1H2UML5-F1
#
_entry.id   AF-A0A1H2UML5-F1
#
_cell.length_a   1.000
_cell.length_b   1.000
_cell.length_c   1.000
_cell.angle_alpha   90.00
_cell.angle_beta   90.00
_cell.angle_gamma   90.00
#
_symmetry.space_group_name_H-M   'P 1'
#
loop_
_entity.id
_entity.type
_entity.pdbx_description
1 polymer ?
#
loop_
_entity_poly.entity_id
_entity_poly.type
_entity_poly.pdbx_seq_one_letter_code
_entity_poly.pdbx_strand_id
1 'polypeptide(L)'
;MQEQPKVAQYFNIRKNIIEMVKAFPEVKENYNDLVASYWVLYDNVKEMAEIRKATPAETITRQFRKLVELREITPPARVLEARQEKAREYRTEFSALGG
;
A
#
# COMPACT_ATOMS: atom_id res chain seq x y z
N MET A 1 -24.40 -1.74 18.61
CA MET A 1 -23.48 -1.83 17.46
C MET A 1 -22.72 -3.13 17.59
N GLN A 2 -22.89 -4.07 16.65
CA GLN A 2 -22.17 -5.34 16.67
C GLN A 2 -20.76 -5.11 16.09
N GLU A 3 -19.72 -5.35 16.90
CA GLU A 3 -18.35 -5.42 16.43
C GLU A 3 -18.22 -6.56 15.43
N GLN A 4 -17.97 -6.24 14.16
CA GLN A 4 -17.69 -7.25 13.16
C GLN A 4 -16.33 -7.91 13.43
N PRO A 5 -16.21 -9.24 13.25
CA PRO A 5 -14.98 -9.96 13.55
C PRO A 5 -13.82 -9.49 12.64
N LYS A 6 -12.65 -9.26 13.23
CA LYS A 6 -11.41 -8.77 12.56
C LYS A 6 -11.01 -9.54 11.30
N VAL A 7 -11.44 -10.80 11.14
CA VAL A 7 -11.16 -11.64 9.96
C VAL A 7 -11.87 -11.12 8.70
N ALA A 8 -13.09 -10.60 8.83
CA ALA A 8 -13.85 -10.03 7.71
C ALA A 8 -13.20 -8.74 7.17
N GLN A 9 -12.52 -7.98 8.03
CA GLN A 9 -11.85 -6.74 7.67
C GLN A 9 -10.73 -6.98 6.66
N TYR A 10 -9.94 -8.07 6.79
CA TYR A 10 -8.85 -8.40 5.85
C TYR A 10 -9.34 -8.78 4.45
N PHE A 11 -10.50 -9.41 4.34
CA PHE A 11 -11.08 -9.76 3.05
C PHE A 11 -11.49 -8.53 2.24
N ASN A 12 -11.86 -7.44 2.94
CA ASN A 12 -12.17 -6.15 2.32
C ASN A 12 -10.94 -5.37 1.88
N ILE A 13 -9.79 -5.46 2.56
CA ILE A 13 -8.62 -4.61 2.22
C ILE A 13 -8.17 -4.81 0.77
N ARG A 14 -8.04 -6.06 0.30
CA ARG A 14 -7.63 -6.33 -1.10
C ARG A 14 -8.65 -5.78 -2.09
N LYS A 15 -9.93 -6.05 -1.85
CA LYS A 15 -11.02 -5.58 -2.70
C LYS A 15 -11.05 -4.05 -2.76
N ASN A 16 -10.94 -3.39 -1.61
CA ASN A 16 -10.86 -1.93 -1.48
C ASN A 16 -9.68 -1.37 -2.27
N ILE A 17 -8.48 -1.98 -2.16
CA ILE A 17 -7.31 -1.56 -2.93
C ILE A 17 -7.56 -1.69 -4.43
N ILE A 18 -8.17 -2.80 -4.89
CA ILE A 18 -8.50 -3.01 -6.32
C ILE A 18 -9.50 -1.96 -6.80
N GLU A 19 -10.58 -1.73 -6.07
CA GLU A 19 -11.61 -0.73 -6.42
C GLU A 19 -11.02 0.68 -6.45
N MET A 20 -10.19 1.02 -5.47
CA MET A 20 -9.49 2.30 -5.41
C MET A 20 -8.53 2.50 -6.59
N VAL A 21 -7.72 1.49 -6.93
CA VAL A 21 -6.78 1.59 -8.07
C VAL A 21 -7.52 1.65 -9.41
N LYS A 22 -8.71 1.04 -9.52
CA LYS A 22 -9.56 1.20 -10.70
C LYS A 22 -10.13 2.60 -10.84
N ALA A 23 -10.55 3.21 -9.72
CA ALA A 23 -11.09 4.57 -9.70
C ALA A 23 -10.01 5.65 -9.86
N PHE A 24 -8.84 5.43 -9.25
CA PHE A 24 -7.71 6.36 -9.18
C PHE A 24 -6.41 5.63 -9.56
N PRO A 25 -6.14 5.41 -10.86
CA PRO A 25 -4.98 4.65 -11.30
C PRO A 25 -3.63 5.20 -10.84
N GLU A 26 -3.53 6.49 -10.58
CA GLU A 26 -2.33 7.20 -10.13
C GLU A 26 -1.83 6.74 -8.75
N VAL A 27 -2.71 6.24 -7.89
CA VAL A 27 -2.33 5.80 -6.53
C VAL A 27 -1.39 4.60 -6.53
N LYS A 28 -1.31 3.86 -7.65
CA LYS A 28 -0.40 2.72 -7.79
C LYS A 28 1.07 3.15 -7.94
N GLU A 29 1.33 4.43 -8.17
CA GLU A 29 2.66 4.97 -8.39
C GLU A 29 3.39 5.29 -7.09
N ASN A 30 2.64 5.67 -6.05
CA ASN A 30 3.17 6.16 -4.79
C ASN A 30 2.46 5.51 -3.60
N TYR A 31 3.23 4.90 -2.70
CA TYR A 31 2.67 4.24 -1.53
C TYR A 31 2.02 5.22 -0.54
N ASN A 32 2.49 6.46 -0.47
CA ASN A 32 1.86 7.47 0.40
C ASN A 32 0.48 7.83 -0.12
N ASP A 33 0.34 8.03 -1.43
CA ASP A 33 -0.95 8.35 -2.06
C ASP A 33 -1.92 7.18 -1.95
N LEU A 34 -1.43 5.94 -2.10
CA LEU A 34 -2.18 4.72 -1.84
C LEU A 34 -2.73 4.68 -0.41
N VAL A 35 -1.87 4.90 0.58
CA VAL A 35 -2.24 4.80 2.00
C VAL A 35 -3.17 5.94 2.41
N ALA A 36 -2.85 7.18 2.01
CA ALA A 36 -3.67 8.34 2.31
C ALA A 36 -5.06 8.22 1.70
N SER A 37 -5.15 7.84 0.42
CA SER A 37 -6.43 7.61 -0.26
C SER A 37 -7.23 6.50 0.41
N TYR A 38 -6.57 5.41 0.83
CA TYR A 38 -7.23 4.32 1.54
C TYR A 38 -7.84 4.79 2.86
N TRP A 39 -7.08 5.55 3.65
CA TRP A 39 -7.54 6.08 4.93
C TRP A 39 -8.74 7.00 4.79
N VAL A 40 -8.75 7.87 3.78
CA VAL A 40 -9.87 8.78 3.52
C VAL A 40 -11.11 8.01 3.05
N LEU A 41 -10.95 7.09 2.09
CA LEU A 41 -12.08 6.44 1.42
C LEU A 41 -12.71 5.31 2.24
N TYR A 42 -11.90 4.53 2.96
CA TYR A 42 -12.37 3.31 3.61
C TYR A 42 -12.31 3.35 5.14
N ASP A 43 -11.35 4.08 5.71
CA ASP A 43 -11.26 4.25 7.17
C ASP A 43 -11.90 5.58 7.64
N ASN A 44 -12.38 6.42 6.69
CA ASN A 44 -13.02 7.71 6.95
C ASN A 44 -12.20 8.65 7.85
N VAL A 45 -10.87 8.61 7.69
CA VAL A 45 -9.93 9.47 8.42
C VAL A 45 -10.05 10.89 7.90
N LYS A 46 -10.32 11.84 8.80
CA LYS A 46 -10.42 13.27 8.51
C LYS A 46 -9.31 14.07 9.18
N GLU A 47 -8.78 13.54 10.29
CA GLU A 47 -7.75 14.20 11.08
C GLU A 47 -6.56 13.28 11.35
N MET A 48 -5.36 13.86 11.48
CA MET A 48 -4.13 13.13 11.77
C MET A 48 -4.21 12.30 13.06
N ALA A 49 -5.00 12.75 14.05
CA ALA A 49 -5.17 12.04 15.31
C ALA A 49 -5.85 10.67 15.14
N GLU A 50 -6.67 10.49 14.10
CA GLU A 50 -7.45 9.29 13.83
C GLU A 50 -6.62 8.19 13.16
N ILE A 51 -5.47 8.54 12.56
CA ILE A 51 -4.56 7.58 11.90
C ILE A 51 -4.15 6.44 12.83
N ARG A 52 -4.04 6.70 14.14
CA ARG A 52 -3.71 5.68 15.15
C ARG A 52 -4.74 4.54 15.24
N LYS A 53 -5.97 4.79 14.79
CA LYS A 53 -7.08 3.81 14.76
C LYS A 53 -7.36 3.28 13.35
N ALA A 54 -6.72 3.85 12.33
CA ALA A 54 -6.90 3.46 10.93
C ALA A 54 -6.18 2.14 10.61
N THR A 55 -6.46 1.59 9.44
CA THR A 55 -5.76 0.41 8.91
C THR A 55 -4.27 0.71 8.83
N PRO A 56 -3.38 -0.11 9.41
CA PRO A 56 -1.95 0.18 9.38
C PRO A 56 -1.41 0.31 7.95
N ALA A 57 -0.58 1.33 7.71
CA ALA A 57 0.04 1.59 6.40
C ALA A 57 0.74 0.34 5.84
N GLU A 58 1.47 -0.39 6.68
CA GLU A 58 2.17 -1.62 6.29
C GLU A 58 1.20 -2.75 5.89
N THR A 59 -0.02 -2.79 6.44
CA THR A 59 -1.02 -3.76 6.01
C THR A 59 -1.53 -3.42 4.60
N ILE A 60 -1.80 -2.14 4.33
CA ILE A 60 -2.23 -1.66 3.00
C ILE A 60 -1.15 -1.94 1.96
N THR A 61 0.09 -1.50 2.21
CA THR A 61 1.20 -1.66 1.26
C THR A 61 1.56 -3.14 1.06
N ARG A 62 1.53 -3.97 2.10
CA ARG A 62 1.75 -5.42 1.98
C ARG A 62 0.69 -6.09 1.11
N GLN A 63 -0.59 -5.74 1.26
CA GLN A 63 -1.64 -6.30 0.40
C GLN A 63 -1.51 -5.81 -1.04
N PHE A 64 -1.18 -4.54 -1.25
CA PHE A 64 -0.90 -4.02 -2.58
C PHE A 64 0.27 -4.75 -3.25
N ARG A 65 1.39 -4.98 -2.55
CA ARG A 65 2.53 -5.76 -3.08
C ARG A 65 2.10 -7.16 -3.51
N LYS A 66 1.29 -7.85 -2.70
CA LYS A 66 0.72 -9.16 -3.08
C LYS A 66 -0.15 -9.08 -4.32
N LEU A 67 -0.98 -8.06 -4.47
CA LEU A 67 -1.80 -7.87 -5.68
C LEU A 67 -0.94 -7.63 -6.92
N VAL A 68 0.19 -6.92 -6.78
CA VAL A 68 1.17 -6.76 -7.87
C VAL A 68 1.87 -8.08 -8.20
N GLU A 69 2.29 -8.85 -7.20
CA GLU A 69 2.89 -10.18 -7.38
C GLU A 69 1.92 -11.14 -8.11
N LEU A 70 0.63 -11.08 -7.76
CA LEU A 70 -0.43 -11.86 -8.40
C LEU A 70 -0.87 -11.30 -9.78
N ARG A 71 -0.28 -10.20 -10.24
CA ARG A 71 -0.61 -9.49 -11.49
C ARG A 71 -2.05 -8.98 -11.56
N GLU A 72 -2.71 -8.80 -10.42
CA GLU A 72 -4.03 -8.17 -10.33
C GLU A 72 -3.94 -6.64 -10.45
N ILE A 73 -2.77 -6.08 -10.12
CA ILE A 73 -2.45 -4.66 -10.29
C ILE A 73 -1.10 -4.54 -11.00
N THR A 74 -1.03 -3.68 -12.02
CA THR A 74 0.21 -3.41 -12.75
C THR A 74 0.62 -1.94 -12.55
N PRO A 75 1.66 -1.67 -11.74
CA PRO A 75 2.28 -0.35 -11.65
C PRO A 75 2.97 0.02 -12.97
N PRO A 76 3.18 1.31 -13.26
CA PRO A 76 3.95 1.74 -14.43
C PRO A 76 5.38 1.23 -14.39
N ALA A 77 5.95 0.93 -15.56
CA ALA A 77 7.33 0.42 -15.68
C ALA A 77 8.35 1.32 -14.96
N ARG A 78 8.24 2.64 -15.14
CA ARG A 78 9.10 3.65 -14.47
C ARG A 78 9.16 3.50 -12.94
N VAL A 79 8.04 3.10 -12.32
CA VAL A 79 7.95 2.95 -10.86
C VAL A 79 8.64 1.67 -10.41
N LEU A 80 8.51 0.60 -11.20
CA LEU A 80 9.18 -0.67 -10.94
C LEU A 80 10.70 -0.53 -11.09
N GLU A 81 11.14 0.16 -12.15
CA GLU A 81 12.55 0.44 -12.43
C GLU A 81 13.17 1.28 -11.32
N ALA A 82 12.55 2.41 -10.94
CA ALA A 82 13.05 3.26 -9.86
C ALA A 82 13.14 2.53 -8.51
N ARG A 83 12.21 1.60 -8.23
CA ARG A 83 12.27 0.76 -7.01
C ARG A 83 13.42 -0.24 -7.08
N GLN A 84 13.65 -0.86 -8.23
CA GLN A 84 14.77 -1.79 -8.41
C GLN A 84 16.12 -1.10 -8.32
N GLU A 85 16.22 0.12 -8.86
CA GLU A 85 17.42 0.95 -8.79
C GLU A 85 17.75 1.31 -7.35
N LYS A 86 16.81 1.89 -6.59
CA LYS A 86 17.01 2.18 -5.16
C LYS A 86 17.34 0.94 -4.32
N ALA A 87 16.71 -0.19 -4.61
CA ALA A 87 17.02 -1.45 -3.93
C ALA A 87 18.41 -2.00 -4.29
N ARG A 88 18.94 -1.64 -5.46
CA ARG A 88 20.31 -1.96 -5.86
C ARG A 88 21.29 -1.04 -5.16
N GLU A 89 21.07 0.27 -5.19
CA GLU A 89 21.87 1.28 -4.48
C GLU A 89 22.02 0.92 -3.00
N TYR A 90 20.90 0.67 -2.31
CA TYR A 90 20.92 0.29 -0.89
C TYR A 90 21.73 -0.97 -0.62
N ARG A 91 21.61 -2.01 -1.48
CA ARG A 91 22.39 -3.25 -1.32
C ARG A 91 23.88 -3.00 -1.51
N THR A 92 24.25 -2.16 -2.48
CA THR A 92 25.64 -1.79 -2.74
C THR A 92 26.22 -0.98 -1.58
N GLU A 93 25.49 0.02 -1.08
CA GLU A 93 25.88 0.83 0.08
C GLU A 93 26.03 -0.03 1.34
N PHE A 94 25.05 -0.90 1.63
CA PHE A 94 25.10 -1.78 2.79
C PHE A 94 26.26 -2.78 2.72
N SER A 95 26.52 -3.35 1.53
CA SER A 95 27.67 -4.23 1.32
C SER A 95 29.01 -3.48 1.43
N ALA A 96 29.05 -2.20 1.06
CA ALA A 96 30.25 -1.36 1.15
C ALA A 96 30.54 -0.90 2.59
N LEU A 97 29.52 -0.84 3.45
CA LEU A 97 29.63 -0.47 4.87
C LEU A 97 30.02 -1.64 5.80
N GLY A 98 30.30 -2.83 5.25
CA GLY A 98 30.87 -3.96 5.99
C GLY A 98 29.83 -4.82 6.71
N GLY A 99 29.18 -5.70 5.95
CA GLY A 99 28.60 -6.93 6.52
C GLY A 99 29.66 -7.89 7.02
#